data_AF-A0A842CVH1-F1
#
_entry.id   AF-A0A842CVH1-F1
#
_cell.length_a   1.000
_cell.length_b   1.000
_cell.length_c   1.000
_cell.angle_alpha   90.00
_cell.angle_beta   90.00
_cell.angle_gamma   90.00
#
_symmetry.space_group_name_H-M   'P 1'
#
loop_
_entity.id
_entity.type
_entity.pdbx_description
1 polymer ?
#
loop_
_entity_poly.entity_id
_entity_poly.type
_entity_poly.pdbx_seq_one_letter_code
_entity_poly.pdbx_strand_id
1 'polypeptide(L)'
;MEFKDEHLLREVLLFAGSVDTKINDMSLEVIDFGNLRNYTKNEVLLTLYWLEENGFLTRNNNISEKRYTLTLKGELLYDRYFQMEE
;
A
#
# COMPACT_ATOMS: atom_id res chain seq x y z
N MET A 1 -16.22 -4.21 2.56
CA MET A 1 -16.17 -3.94 1.11
C MET A 1 -15.10 -4.86 0.55
N GLU A 2 -15.44 -5.73 -0.40
CA GLU A 2 -14.47 -6.67 -0.98
C GLU A 2 -13.62 -5.95 -2.04
N PHE A 3 -12.29 -6.05 -1.94
CA PHE A 3 -11.38 -5.43 -2.90
C PHE A 3 -11.23 -6.38 -4.10
N LYS A 4 -11.56 -5.92 -5.31
CA LYS A 4 -11.68 -6.80 -6.49
C LYS A 4 -10.35 -7.11 -7.17
N ASP A 5 -9.36 -6.25 -7.03
CA ASP A 5 -8.06 -6.40 -7.69
C ASP A 5 -7.01 -6.83 -6.67
N GLU A 6 -6.88 -8.15 -6.47
CA GLU A 6 -5.93 -8.71 -5.51
C GLU A 6 -4.47 -8.42 -5.89
N HIS A 7 -4.16 -8.27 -7.17
CA HIS A 7 -2.80 -7.93 -7.61
C HIS A 7 -2.45 -6.50 -7.22
N LEU A 8 -3.32 -5.54 -7.53
CA LEU A 8 -3.14 -4.14 -7.10
C LEU A 8 -3.04 -4.02 -5.58
N LEU A 9 -3.92 -4.72 -4.85
CA LEU A 9 -3.90 -4.73 -3.38
C LEU A 9 -2.56 -5.23 -2.84
N ARG A 10 -2.06 -6.32 -3.40
CA ARG A 10 -0.79 -6.93 -3.02
C ARG A 10 0.37 -5.99 -3.26
N GLU A 11 0.55 -5.51 -4.49
CA GLU A 11 1.69 -4.67 -4.86
C GLU A 11 1.71 -3.37 -4.03
N VAL A 12 0.55 -2.75 -3.82
CA VAL A 12 0.42 -1.55 -2.99
C VAL A 12 0.79 -1.84 -1.53
N LEU A 13 0.34 -2.97 -0.96
CA LEU A 13 0.67 -3.35 0.41
C LEU A 13 2.16 -3.66 0.57
N LEU A 14 2.75 -4.42 -0.35
CA LEU A 14 4.17 -4.78 -0.33
C LEU A 14 5.05 -3.55 -0.44
N PHE A 15 4.69 -2.60 -1.30
CA PHE A 15 5.42 -1.35 -1.42
C PHE A 15 5.27 -0.47 -0.17
N ALA A 16 4.05 -0.32 0.36
CA ALA A 16 3.80 0.47 1.55
C ALA A 16 4.52 -0.07 2.80
N GLY A 17 4.77 -1.39 2.86
CA GLY A 17 5.56 -2.02 3.91
C GLY A 17 7.08 -1.92 3.75
N SER A 18 7.57 -1.74 2.52
CA SER A 18 9.01 -1.77 2.21
C SER A 18 9.64 -0.39 2.07
N VAL A 19 8.85 0.67 1.92
CA VAL A 19 9.35 2.02 1.63
C VAL A 19 8.89 3.04 2.66
N ASP A 20 9.85 3.74 3.27
CA ASP A 20 9.60 4.91 4.10
C ASP A 20 9.45 6.17 3.23
N THR A 21 8.32 6.28 2.52
CA THR A 21 8.00 7.44 1.64
C THR A 21 6.69 8.13 2.03
N LYS A 22 6.51 9.37 1.55
CA LYS A 22 5.29 10.17 1.80
C LYS A 22 4.14 9.59 0.99
N ILE A 23 2.91 9.65 1.50
CA ILE A 23 1.72 9.12 0.80
C ILE A 23 1.58 9.65 -0.65
N ASN A 24 1.85 10.93 -0.86
CA ASN A 24 1.74 11.55 -2.18
C ASN A 24 2.78 11.01 -3.16
N ASP A 25 3.98 10.74 -2.67
CA ASP A 25 5.10 10.22 -3.46
C ASP A 25 4.95 8.70 -3.66
N MET A 26 4.42 7.99 -2.65
CA MET A 26 4.08 6.57 -2.69
C MET A 26 3.20 6.22 -3.87
N SER A 27 2.16 7.02 -4.15
CA SER A 27 1.27 6.76 -5.29
C SER A 27 1.95 6.84 -6.67
N LEU A 28 3.08 7.56 -6.77
CA LEU A 28 3.90 7.63 -7.98
C LEU A 28 4.98 6.55 -7.98
N GLU A 29 5.68 6.39 -6.86
CA GLU A 29 6.76 5.41 -6.72
C GLU A 29 6.25 3.96 -6.87
N VAL A 30 5.06 3.64 -6.34
CA VAL A 30 4.41 2.33 -6.53
C VAL A 30 4.17 2.04 -8.02
N ILE A 31 3.78 3.04 -8.81
CA ILE A 31 3.53 2.87 -10.25
C ILE A 31 4.85 2.68 -11.00
N ASP A 32 5.86 3.47 -10.64
CA ASP A 32 7.15 3.48 -11.32
C ASP A 32 8.01 2.25 -11.00
N PHE A 33 7.95 1.76 -9.75
CA PHE A 33 8.82 0.70 -9.22
C PHE A 33 8.07 -0.61 -8.89
N GLY A 34 6.78 -0.57 -8.59
CA GLY A 34 5.97 -1.75 -8.20
C GLY A 34 5.34 -2.49 -9.37
N ASN A 35 5.85 -2.33 -10.60
CA ASN A 35 5.29 -2.96 -11.81
C ASN A 35 3.80 -2.62 -12.08
N LEU A 36 3.27 -1.56 -11.46
CA LEU A 36 1.87 -1.12 -11.56
C LEU A 36 1.63 -0.08 -12.66
N ARG A 37 2.44 -0.09 -13.73
CA ARG A 37 2.35 0.88 -14.85
C ARG A 37 1.02 0.89 -15.60
N ASN A 38 0.24 -0.20 -15.45
CA ASN A 38 -1.09 -0.32 -16.05
C ASN A 38 -2.20 0.31 -15.18
N TYR A 39 -1.87 0.75 -13.97
CA TYR A 39 -2.81 1.34 -13.02
C TYR A 39 -2.66 2.85 -12.97
N THR A 40 -3.79 3.52 -12.80
CA THR A 40 -3.83 4.96 -12.59
C THR A 40 -3.44 5.30 -11.15
N LYS A 41 -2.92 6.52 -10.96
CA LYS A 41 -2.65 7.10 -9.64
C LYS A 41 -3.87 7.02 -8.70
N ASN A 42 -5.07 7.20 -9.25
CA ASN A 42 -6.30 7.16 -8.47
C ASN A 42 -6.61 5.74 -7.97
N GLU A 43 -6.37 4.71 -8.78
CA GLU A 43 -6.56 3.31 -8.37
C GLU A 43 -5.60 2.94 -7.23
N VAL A 44 -4.32 3.33 -7.35
CA VAL A 44 -3.33 3.14 -6.28
C VAL A 44 -3.73 3.89 -5.01
N LEU A 45 -4.16 5.14 -5.13
CA LEU A 45 -4.58 5.94 -3.97
C LEU A 45 -5.84 5.37 -3.29
N LEU A 46 -6.82 4.91 -4.06
CA LEU A 46 -8.01 4.24 -3.53
C LEU A 46 -7.65 2.94 -2.82
N THR A 47 -6.64 2.21 -3.31
CA THR A 47 -6.14 1.00 -2.67
C THR A 47 -5.49 1.33 -1.31
N LEU A 48 -4.67 2.37 -1.25
CA LEU A 48 -4.08 2.85 0.01
C LEU A 48 -5.15 3.25 1.02
N TYR A 49 -6.18 3.97 0.59
CA TYR A 49 -7.31 4.32 1.47
C TYR A 49 -8.09 3.10 1.91
N TRP A 50 -8.33 2.13 1.03
CA TRP A 50 -8.99 0.89 1.41
C TRP A 50 -8.17 0.13 2.47
N LEU A 51 -6.85 0.05 2.32
CA LEU A 51 -5.95 -0.58 3.28
C LEU A 51 -5.97 0.14 4.64
N GLU A 52 -6.00 1.48 4.64
CA GLU A 52 -6.15 2.31 5.84
C GLU A 52 -7.51 2.08 6.53
N GLU A 53 -8.62 2.18 5.79
CA GLU A 53 -9.98 1.99 6.31
C GLU A 53 -10.20 0.58 6.89
N ASN A 54 -9.54 -0.43 6.33
CA ASN A 54 -9.60 -1.80 6.82
C ASN A 54 -8.55 -2.11 7.90
N GLY A 55 -7.77 -1.12 8.33
CA GLY A 55 -6.83 -1.21 9.44
C GLY A 55 -5.57 -2.02 9.13
N PHE A 56 -5.20 -2.19 7.87
CA PHE A 56 -3.92 -2.78 7.46
C PHE A 56 -2.79 -1.75 7.51
N LEU A 57 -3.11 -0.49 7.21
CA LEU A 57 -2.19 0.63 7.32
C LEU A 57 -2.68 1.63 8.38
N THR A 58 -1.74 2.26 9.07
CA THR A 58 -2.01 3.45 9.88
C THR A 58 -1.29 4.64 9.30
N ARG A 59 -1.95 5.80 9.29
CA ARG A 59 -1.34 7.06 8.86
C ARG A 59 -0.69 7.75 10.06
N ASN A 60 0.60 8.03 9.97
CA ASN A 60 1.26 8.95 10.89
C ASN A 60 0.98 10.39 10.45
N ASN A 61 0.27 11.14 11.29
CA ASN A 61 -0.16 12.52 11.02
C ASN A 61 0.81 13.58 11.58
N ASN A 62 2.03 13.22 11.95
CA ASN A 62 3.03 14.21 12.34
C ASN A 62 3.25 15.22 11.19
N ILE A 63 3.22 16.50 11.58
CA ILE A 63 2.82 17.65 10.76
C ILE A 63 3.76 17.92 9.57
N SER A 64 4.97 17.36 9.53
CA SER A 64 5.88 17.53 8.41
C SER A 64 5.59 16.59 7.23
N GLU A 65 5.20 15.34 7.46
CA GLU A 65 5.16 14.31 6.42
C GLU A 65 4.15 13.19 6.75
N LYS A 66 3.03 13.14 6.02
CA LYS A 66 2.07 12.04 6.15
C LYS A 66 2.68 10.75 5.57
N ARG A 67 2.86 9.73 6.40
CA ARG A 67 3.47 8.44 6.05
C ARG A 67 2.54 7.30 6.47
N TYR A 68 2.59 6.18 5.76
CA TYR A 68 1.92 4.95 6.18
C TYR A 68 2.87 4.05 6.96
N THR A 69 2.32 3.29 7.90
CA THR A 69 3.02 2.22 8.61
C THR A 69 2.09 1.01 8.65
N LEU A 70 2.65 -0.19 8.48
CA LEU A 70 1.89 -1.42 8.64
C LEU A 70 1.39 -1.54 10.08
N THR A 71 0.15 -1.97 10.24
CA THR A 71 -0.35 -2.45 11.53
C THR A 71 0.02 -3.93 11.69
N LEU A 72 -0.18 -4.50 12.88
CA LEU A 72 -0.05 -5.96 13.05
C LEU A 72 -0.91 -6.75 12.05
N LYS A 73 -2.11 -6.24 11.72
CA LYS A 73 -2.98 -6.85 10.71
C LYS A 73 -2.40 -6.71 9.30
N GLY A 74 -1.78 -5.57 9.00
CA GLY A 74 -1.04 -5.32 7.77
C GLY A 74 0.13 -6.27 7.60
N GLU A 75 0.98 -6.42 8.62
CA GLU A 75 2.13 -7.32 8.64
C GLU A 75 1.72 -8.77 8.33
N LEU A 76 0.67 -9.28 8.97
CA LEU A 76 0.18 -10.65 8.71
C LEU A 76 -0.30 -10.85 7.26
N LEU A 77 -0.84 -9.81 6.64
CA LEU A 77 -1.25 -9.86 5.24
C LEU A 77 -0.05 -9.69 4.30
N TYR A 78 0.91 -8.85 4.67
CA TYR A 78 2.18 -8.66 3.98
C TYR A 78 2.95 -9.98 3.91
N ASP A 79 3.17 -10.65 5.04
CA ASP A 79 3.88 -11.92 5.12
C ASP A 79 3.23 -13.00 4.24
N ARG A 80 1.89 -13.06 4.24
CA ARG A 80 1.14 -13.99 3.40
C ARG A 80 1.41 -13.74 1.92
N TYR A 81 1.42 -12.48 1.50
CA TYR A 81 1.65 -12.14 0.10
C TYR A 81 3.11 -12.32 -0.32
N PHE A 82 4.04 -12.00 0.56
CA PHE A 82 5.47 -12.17 0.31
C PHE A 82 5.81 -13.65 0.08
N GLN A 83 5.22 -14.56 0.86
CA GLN A 83 5.37 -16.02 0.68
C GLN A 83 4.77 -16.58 -0.62
N MET A 84 3.96 -15.81 -1.34
CA MET A 84 3.39 -16.23 -2.63
C MET A 84 4.28 -15.83 -3.83
N GLU A 85 5.34 -15.04 -3.61
CA GLU A 85 6.32 -14.68 -4.65
C GLU A 85 7.49 -15.68 -4.75
N GLU A 86 7.71 -16.54 -3.75
CA GLU A 86 8.65 -17.69 -3.78
C GLU A 86 8.03 -18.93 -4.43
#